data_AF-A0A1F9XKA4-F1
#
_entry.id   AF-A0A1F9XKA4-F1
#
_cell.length_a   1.000
_cell.length_b   1.000
_cell.length_c   1.000
_cell.angle_alpha   90.00
_cell.angle_beta   90.00
_cell.angle_gamma   90.00
#
_symmetry.space_group_name_H-M   'P 1'
#
loop_
_entity.id
_entity.type
_entity.pdbx_description
1 polymer ?
#
loop_
_entity_poly.entity_id
_entity_poly.type
_entity_poly.pdbx_seq_one_letter_code
_entity_poly.pdbx_strand_id
1 'polypeptide(L)'
;MPAKFNLYSAWMDPHFYVWAAVFAAALFAMVYSIRRYLELKNSGDFEEVPEAGSVAPAAEPDQSEKTVVFTVEQPEFAEAQPEPQEEPEPVQEPEPAAVPEPQPVPEPEAGPREPTAAENFVHGIYAGISDLDERMKGIEAALSKNHINNDFTVKFLEDIVQDMDSLDKAKIKARLEYLLSDLKK
;
A
#
# COMPACT_ATOMS: atom_id res chain seq x y z
N MET A 1 2.14 -17.98 -24.29
CA MET A 1 0.70 -18.17 -24.00
C MET A 1 0.27 -17.05 -23.08
N PRO A 2 -0.83 -16.33 -23.33
CA PRO A 2 -1.27 -15.25 -22.45
C PRO A 2 -1.72 -15.84 -21.10
N ALA A 3 -1.17 -15.30 -20.01
CA ALA A 3 -1.57 -15.68 -18.65
C ALA A 3 -3.06 -15.32 -18.47
N LYS A 4 -3.90 -16.32 -18.22
CA LYS A 4 -5.31 -16.12 -17.92
C LYS A 4 -5.40 -15.67 -16.46
N PHE A 5 -5.64 -14.38 -16.23
CA PHE A 5 -5.87 -13.85 -14.89
C PHE A 5 -7.14 -14.47 -14.32
N ASN A 6 -7.01 -15.20 -13.22
CA ASN A 6 -8.13 -15.85 -12.55
C ASN A 6 -8.49 -15.04 -11.31
N LEU A 7 -9.64 -14.35 -11.35
CA LEU A 7 -10.10 -13.44 -10.29
C LEU A 7 -10.17 -14.14 -8.92
N TYR A 8 -10.52 -15.44 -8.93
CA TYR A 8 -10.62 -16.26 -7.73
C TYR A 8 -9.26 -16.48 -7.05
N SER A 9 -8.18 -16.57 -7.84
CA SER A 9 -6.83 -16.74 -7.31
C SER A 9 -6.30 -15.46 -6.66
N ALA A 10 -6.67 -14.29 -7.19
CA ALA A 10 -6.28 -13.01 -6.60
C ALA A 10 -7.02 -12.74 -5.28
N TRP A 11 -8.26 -13.21 -5.16
CA TRP A 11 -9.06 -13.03 -3.95
C TRP A 11 -8.59 -13.93 -2.79
N MET A 12 -8.00 -15.08 -3.08
CA MET A 12 -7.47 -15.99 -2.04
C MET A 12 -6.00 -15.73 -1.69
N ASP A 13 -5.34 -14.75 -2.32
CA ASP A 13 -3.94 -14.42 -2.07
C ASP A 13 -3.80 -13.58 -0.78
N PRO A 14 -3.08 -14.04 0.25
CA PRO A 14 -2.81 -13.26 1.45
C PRO A 14 -2.15 -11.90 1.17
N HIS A 15 -1.31 -11.81 0.13
CA HIS A 15 -0.65 -10.56 -0.23
C HIS A 15 -1.64 -9.50 -0.74
N PHE A 16 -2.73 -9.92 -1.39
CA PHE A 16 -3.80 -9.01 -1.81
C PHE A 16 -4.41 -8.29 -0.61
N TYR A 17 -4.66 -9.00 0.49
CA TYR A 17 -5.21 -8.41 1.71
C TYR A 17 -4.23 -7.50 2.43
N VAL A 18 -2.93 -7.80 2.42
CA VAL A 18 -1.90 -6.89 2.96
C VAL A 18 -1.92 -5.58 2.20
N TRP A 19 -1.92 -5.62 0.86
CA TRP A 19 -2.01 -4.42 0.03
C TRP A 19 -3.33 -3.68 0.19
N ALA A 20 -4.45 -4.40 0.31
CA ALA A 20 -5.76 -3.81 0.58
C ALA A 20 -5.80 -3.10 1.94
N ALA A 21 -5.17 -3.68 2.97
CA ALA A 21 -5.08 -3.06 4.30
C ALA A 21 -4.23 -1.79 4.28
N VAL A 22 -3.08 -1.80 3.57
CA VAL A 22 -2.25 -0.62 3.37
C VAL A 22 -3.04 0.48 2.63
N PHE A 23 -3.76 0.11 1.57
CA PHE A 23 -4.61 1.04 0.82
C PHE A 23 -5.72 1.63 1.70
N ALA A 24 -6.39 0.81 2.50
CA ALA A 24 -7.42 1.27 3.44
C ALA A 24 -6.85 2.22 4.50
N ALA A 25 -5.68 1.92 5.06
CA ALA A 25 -5.00 2.79 6.01
C ALA A 25 -4.62 4.14 5.38
N ALA A 26 -4.16 4.14 4.12
CA ALA A 26 -3.86 5.36 3.37
C ALA A 26 -5.11 6.22 3.14
N LEU A 27 -6.24 5.62 2.76
CA LEU A 27 -7.51 6.32 2.63
C LEU A 27 -7.97 6.91 3.97
N PHE A 28 -7.86 6.15 5.05
CA PHE A 28 -8.20 6.63 6.38
C PHE A 28 -7.33 7.82 6.79
N ALA A 29 -6.02 7.74 6.56
CA ALA A 29 -5.09 8.84 6.81
C ALA A 29 -5.41 10.09 5.97
N MET A 30 -5.82 9.92 4.71
CA MET A 30 -6.27 11.01 3.85
C MET A 30 -7.54 11.67 4.35
N VAL A 31 -8.56 10.89 4.74
CA VAL A 31 -9.79 11.44 5.32
C VAL A 31 -9.50 12.15 6.64
N TYR A 32 -8.63 11.57 7.47
CA TYR A 32 -8.20 12.18 8.72
C TYR A 32 -7.46 13.51 8.49
N SER A 33 -6.56 13.59 7.52
CA SER A 33 -5.84 14.84 7.22
C SER A 33 -6.76 15.93 6.68
N ILE A 34 -7.77 15.58 5.87
CA ILE A 34 -8.80 16.53 5.41
C ILE A 34 -9.61 17.05 6.60
N ARG A 35 -10.07 16.17 7.49
CA ARG A 35 -10.80 16.59 8.70
C ARG A 35 -9.94 17.49 9.58
N ARG A 36 -8.69 17.12 9.81
CA ARG A 36 -7.75 17.89 10.62
C ARG A 36 -7.44 19.26 9.99
N TYR A 37 -7.35 19.32 8.67
CA TYR A 37 -7.16 20.56 7.93
C TYR A 37 -8.40 21.48 8.03
N LEU A 38 -9.61 20.91 7.96
CA LEU A 38 -10.84 21.65 8.17
C LEU A 38 -10.99 22.12 9.62
N GLU A 39 -10.59 21.31 10.60
CA GLU A 39 -10.51 21.72 12.01
C GLU A 39 -9.57 22.92 12.17
N LEU A 40 -8.37 22.89 11.59
CA LEU A 40 -7.42 24.01 11.65
C LEU A 40 -7.97 25.28 10.99
N LYS A 41 -8.68 25.14 9.88
CA LYS A 41 -9.33 26.27 9.21
C LYS A 41 -10.51 26.84 9.98
N ASN A 42 -11.31 25.98 10.60
CA ASN A 42 -12.46 26.39 11.41
C ASN A 42 -12.04 26.87 12.80
N SER A 43 -10.90 26.41 13.34
CA SER A 43 -10.42 26.83 14.64
C SER A 43 -9.89 28.26 14.64
N GLY A 44 -9.80 28.92 13.48
CA GLY A 44 -9.73 30.39 13.39
C GLY A 44 -8.59 31.04 14.19
N ASP A 45 -7.57 30.28 14.57
CA ASP A 45 -6.44 30.74 15.39
C ASP A 45 -5.34 31.35 14.52
N PHE A 46 -5.74 31.95 13.39
CA PHE A 46 -5.04 33.12 12.92
C PHE A 46 -5.48 34.25 13.84
N GLU A 47 -4.62 34.59 14.80
CA GLU A 47 -4.70 35.77 15.65
C GLU A 47 -4.79 37.03 14.75
N GLU A 48 -5.98 37.26 14.23
CA GLU A 48 -6.36 38.42 13.45
C GLU A 48 -6.51 39.57 14.44
N VAL A 49 -5.50 40.44 14.41
CA VAL A 49 -5.52 41.78 15.00
C VAL A 49 -6.92 42.39 14.85
N PRO A 50 -7.55 42.92 15.91
CA PRO A 50 -8.94 43.37 15.84
C PRO A 50 -9.02 44.69 15.06
N GLU A 51 -9.19 44.61 13.75
CA GLU A 51 -9.71 45.71 12.93
C GLU A 51 -11.22 45.54 12.78
N ALA A 52 -11.91 46.49 13.42
CA ALA A 52 -13.31 46.80 13.37
C ALA A 52 -14.04 46.45 12.05
N GLY A 53 -15.15 45.73 12.19
CA GLY A 53 -16.39 46.12 11.53
C GLY A 53 -17.15 45.03 10.78
N SER A 54 -18.46 45.00 11.06
CA SER A 54 -19.53 44.70 10.10
C SER A 54 -20.16 43.30 10.10
N VAL A 55 -21.12 43.13 11.03
CA VAL A 55 -22.49 42.55 10.90
C VAL A 55 -22.68 41.10 10.38
N ALA A 56 -23.26 40.27 11.24
CA ALA A 56 -24.09 39.09 10.93
C ALA A 56 -25.48 39.52 10.37
N PRO A 57 -26.48 38.65 10.10
CA PRO A 57 -26.52 37.17 10.09
C PRO A 57 -27.24 36.57 8.85
N ALA A 58 -27.34 35.23 8.77
CA ALA A 58 -28.58 34.47 8.47
C ALA A 58 -28.42 33.24 7.54
N ALA A 59 -29.06 32.14 7.98
CA ALA A 59 -29.70 31.04 7.24
C ALA A 59 -28.88 29.80 6.81
N GLU A 60 -28.94 28.77 7.66
CA GLU A 60 -29.12 27.34 7.29
C GLU A 60 -30.61 27.06 6.94
N PRO A 61 -31.03 25.83 6.53
CA PRO A 61 -30.36 24.70 5.88
C PRO A 61 -31.15 24.20 4.63
N ASP A 62 -30.63 23.26 3.83
CA ASP A 62 -31.53 22.30 3.15
C ASP A 62 -30.89 20.93 2.90
N GLN A 63 -31.62 19.91 3.33
CA GLN A 63 -31.36 18.49 3.15
C GLN A 63 -32.16 18.04 1.92
N SER A 64 -31.59 17.23 1.02
CA SER A 64 -32.44 16.39 0.16
C SER A 64 -31.78 15.06 -0.16
N GLU A 65 -32.51 14.04 0.28
CA GLU A 65 -32.33 12.61 0.13
C GLU A 65 -32.49 12.18 -1.34
N LYS A 66 -31.78 11.13 -1.77
CA LYS A 66 -32.33 10.20 -2.77
C LYS A 66 -31.69 8.82 -2.68
N THR A 67 -32.22 8.05 -1.75
CA THR A 67 -32.11 6.59 -1.66
C THR A 67 -32.87 5.98 -2.85
N VAL A 68 -32.17 5.27 -3.74
CA VAL A 68 -32.81 4.47 -4.79
C VAL A 68 -32.74 3.00 -4.36
N VAL A 69 -33.84 2.55 -3.75
CA VAL A 69 -34.20 1.14 -3.61
C VAL A 69 -34.66 0.69 -5.00
N PHE A 70 -33.96 -0.25 -5.62
CA PHE A 70 -34.45 -0.92 -6.83
C PHE A 70 -34.75 -2.38 -6.53
N THR A 71 -36.05 -2.62 -6.54
CA THR A 71 -36.82 -3.85 -6.39
C THR A 71 -36.29 -5.00 -7.27
N VAL A 72 -36.18 -6.19 -6.65
CA VAL A 72 -36.00 -7.47 -7.36
C VAL A 72 -37.35 -7.90 -7.90
N GLU A 73 -37.51 -7.89 -9.23
CA GLU A 73 -38.62 -8.56 -9.91
C GLU A 73 -38.24 -10.02 -10.19
N GLN A 74 -39.04 -10.92 -9.60
CA GLN A 74 -39.06 -12.36 -9.81
C GLN A 74 -40.03 -12.67 -10.96
N PRO A 75 -39.67 -13.51 -11.95
CA PRO A 75 -40.67 -14.14 -12.79
C PRO A 75 -40.98 -15.55 -12.27
N GLU A 76 -42.23 -15.74 -11.87
CA GLU A 76 -42.90 -17.05 -11.84
C GLU A 76 -42.86 -17.66 -13.25
N PHE A 77 -42.46 -18.93 -13.36
CA PHE A 77 -42.81 -19.75 -14.51
C PHE A 77 -43.30 -21.12 -14.05
N ALA A 78 -44.47 -21.45 -14.62
CA ALA A 78 -45.35 -22.53 -14.27
C ALA A 78 -44.84 -23.92 -14.69
N GLU A 79 -45.49 -24.91 -14.08
CA GLU A 79 -45.30 -26.35 -14.15
C GLU A 79 -45.16 -26.92 -15.58
N ALA A 80 -44.21 -27.85 -15.73
CA ALA A 80 -44.34 -28.98 -16.66
C ALA A 80 -43.59 -30.17 -16.04
N GLN A 81 -44.36 -31.08 -15.45
CA GLN A 81 -43.93 -32.37 -14.92
C GLN A 81 -43.79 -33.36 -16.11
N PRO A 82 -42.63 -34.01 -16.33
CA PRO A 82 -42.55 -35.22 -17.13
C PRO A 82 -42.57 -36.46 -16.21
N GLU A 83 -43.22 -37.51 -16.69
CA GLU A 83 -43.45 -38.81 -16.03
C GLU A 83 -42.14 -39.51 -15.53
N PRO A 84 -42.23 -40.38 -14.51
CA PRO A 84 -41.08 -41.17 -14.06
C PRO A 84 -40.69 -42.22 -15.11
N GLN A 85 -39.47 -42.10 -15.66
CA GLN A 85 -38.83 -43.19 -16.40
C GLN A 85 -38.26 -44.21 -15.41
N GLU A 86 -38.42 -45.49 -15.74
CA GLU A 86 -38.05 -46.67 -14.97
C GLU A 86 -36.55 -46.68 -14.56
N GLU A 87 -36.29 -47.05 -13.31
CA GLU A 87 -34.95 -47.37 -12.80
C GLU A 87 -34.31 -48.52 -13.62
N PRO A 88 -33.10 -48.34 -14.17
CA PRO A 88 -32.31 -49.49 -14.63
C PRO A 88 -31.69 -50.19 -13.41
N GLU A 89 -31.75 -51.53 -13.39
CA GLU A 89 -31.11 -52.38 -12.38
C GLU A 89 -29.62 -52.07 -12.20
N PRO A 90 -29.07 -52.18 -10.98
CA PRO A 90 -27.64 -51.99 -10.74
C PRO A 90 -26.84 -53.11 -11.39
N VAL A 91 -26.07 -52.77 -12.42
CA VAL A 91 -25.01 -53.62 -12.96
C VAL A 91 -23.90 -53.71 -11.91
N GLN A 92 -23.56 -54.93 -11.50
CA GLN A 92 -22.46 -55.18 -10.57
C GLN A 92 -21.15 -54.59 -11.13
N GLU A 93 -20.50 -53.71 -10.36
CA GLU A 93 -19.13 -53.30 -10.60
C GLU A 93 -18.20 -54.54 -10.54
N PRO A 94 -17.30 -54.74 -11.50
CA PRO A 94 -16.25 -55.74 -11.37
C PRO A 94 -15.24 -55.29 -10.31
N GLU A 95 -14.87 -56.20 -9.40
CA GLU A 95 -13.80 -55.98 -8.43
C GLU A 95 -12.51 -55.49 -9.13
N PRO A 96 -11.85 -54.42 -8.64
CA PRO A 96 -10.59 -53.96 -9.21
C PRO A 96 -9.50 -55.01 -8.97
N ALA A 97 -8.97 -55.55 -10.07
CA ALA A 97 -7.78 -56.39 -10.04
C ALA A 97 -6.61 -55.63 -9.41
N ALA A 98 -5.89 -56.29 -8.50
CA ALA A 98 -4.74 -55.75 -7.81
C ALA A 98 -3.71 -55.20 -8.80
N VAL A 99 -3.45 -53.89 -8.74
CA VAL A 99 -2.36 -53.24 -9.45
C VAL A 99 -1.05 -53.73 -8.83
N PRO A 100 -0.10 -54.26 -9.62
CA PRO A 100 1.19 -54.69 -9.07
C PRO A 100 1.95 -53.48 -8.51
N GLU A 101 2.52 -53.64 -7.31
CA GLU A 101 3.33 -52.62 -6.65
C GLU A 101 4.52 -52.21 -7.56
N PRO A 102 4.78 -50.91 -7.75
CA PRO A 102 5.92 -50.46 -8.53
C PRO A 102 7.22 -50.82 -7.81
N GLN A 103 8.11 -51.53 -8.51
CA GLN A 103 9.45 -51.83 -8.03
C GLN A 103 10.24 -50.52 -7.78
N PRO A 104 11.09 -50.47 -6.73
CA PRO A 104 11.90 -49.29 -6.45
C PRO A 104 12.89 -49.02 -7.58
N VAL A 105 12.81 -47.80 -8.12
CA VAL A 105 13.76 -47.29 -9.11
C VAL A 105 15.13 -47.11 -8.42
N PRO A 106 16.24 -47.60 -8.99
CA PRO A 106 17.55 -47.45 -8.38
C PRO A 106 17.94 -45.97 -8.25
N GLU A 107 18.32 -45.58 -7.03
CA GLU A 107 18.87 -44.27 -6.70
C GLU A 107 20.16 -44.04 -7.52
N PRO A 108 20.27 -42.96 -8.31
CA PRO A 108 21.49 -42.69 -9.06
C PRO A 108 22.61 -42.30 -8.08
N GLU A 109 23.72 -43.03 -8.14
CA GLU A 109 24.94 -42.77 -7.36
C GLU A 109 25.37 -41.30 -7.47
N ALA A 110 25.75 -40.73 -6.32
CA ALA A 110 26.26 -39.37 -6.19
C ALA A 110 27.72 -39.30 -6.69
N GLY A 111 27.90 -39.26 -8.01
CA GLY A 111 29.11 -38.70 -8.60
C GLY A 111 29.17 -37.17 -8.40
N PRO A 112 30.29 -36.50 -8.74
CA PRO A 112 30.35 -35.04 -8.74
C PRO A 112 29.32 -34.52 -9.75
N ARG A 113 28.16 -34.07 -9.25
CA ARG A 113 27.12 -33.48 -10.08
C ARG A 113 27.52 -32.04 -10.37
N GLU A 114 27.49 -31.66 -11.64
CA GLU A 114 27.62 -30.26 -12.00
C GLU A 114 26.50 -29.46 -11.34
N PRO A 115 26.79 -28.24 -10.85
CA PRO A 115 25.80 -27.45 -10.15
C PRO A 115 24.61 -27.20 -11.08
N THR A 116 23.45 -27.64 -10.62
CA THR A 116 22.19 -27.48 -11.34
C THR A 116 21.87 -26.00 -11.48
N ALA A 117 21.04 -25.65 -12.48
CA ALA A 117 20.55 -24.28 -12.64
C ALA A 117 19.87 -23.74 -11.36
N ALA A 118 19.25 -24.63 -10.58
CA ALA A 118 18.63 -24.30 -9.29
C ALA A 118 19.68 -23.95 -8.22
N GLU A 119 20.77 -24.71 -8.11
CA GLU A 119 21.85 -24.40 -7.17
C GLU A 119 22.54 -23.07 -7.51
N ASN A 120 22.79 -22.82 -8.79
CA ASN A 120 23.33 -21.53 -9.24
C ASN A 120 22.38 -20.36 -8.95
N PHE A 121 21.06 -20.56 -9.07
CA PHE A 121 20.06 -19.56 -8.70
C PHE A 121 20.10 -19.26 -7.19
N VAL A 122 20.16 -20.30 -6.34
CA VAL A 122 20.27 -20.14 -4.88
C VAL A 122 21.57 -19.43 -4.50
N HIS A 123 22.70 -19.81 -5.09
CA HIS A 123 23.98 -19.12 -4.88
C HIS A 123 23.91 -17.65 -5.32
N GLY A 124 23.23 -17.35 -6.43
CA GLY A 124 22.98 -15.99 -6.88
C GLY A 124 22.14 -15.17 -5.90
N ILE A 125 21.10 -15.76 -5.30
CA ILE A 125 20.30 -15.10 -4.26
C ILE A 125 21.16 -14.79 -3.03
N TYR A 126 21.97 -15.73 -2.57
CA TYR A 126 22.86 -15.51 -1.43
C TYR A 126 23.88 -14.40 -1.68
N ALA A 127 24.51 -14.41 -2.86
CA ALA A 127 25.44 -13.34 -3.26
C ALA A 127 24.73 -11.97 -3.33
N GLY A 128 23.51 -11.93 -3.84
CA GLY A 128 22.69 -10.71 -3.89
C GLY A 128 22.30 -10.19 -2.51
N ILE A 129 21.99 -11.07 -1.55
CA ILE A 129 21.67 -10.68 -0.17
C ILE A 129 22.91 -10.10 0.53
N SER A 130 24.10 -10.69 0.32
CA SER A 130 25.33 -10.14 0.90
C SER A 130 25.71 -8.77 0.33
N ASP A 131 25.52 -8.55 -0.98
CA ASP A 131 25.73 -7.23 -1.59
C ASP A 131 24.74 -6.19 -1.05
N LEU A 132 23.50 -6.60 -0.79
CA LEU A 132 22.47 -5.73 -0.22
C LEU A 132 22.82 -5.26 1.20
N ASP A 133 23.40 -6.13 2.02
CA ASP A 133 23.87 -5.79 3.38
C ASP A 133 25.00 -4.75 3.34
N GLU A 134 25.97 -4.95 2.44
CA GLU A 134 27.09 -4.00 2.27
C GLU A 134 26.59 -2.63 1.75
N ARG A 135 25.63 -2.63 0.83
CA ARG A 135 24.95 -1.41 0.37
C ARG A 135 24.16 -0.74 1.48
N MET A 136 23.45 -1.49 2.32
CA MET A 136 22.70 -0.96 3.45
C MET A 136 23.64 -0.29 4.45
N LYS A 137 24.76 -0.92 4.77
CA LYS A 137 25.81 -0.35 5.63
C LYS A 137 26.42 0.91 5.03
N GLY A 138 26.60 0.96 3.71
CA GLY A 138 27.02 2.16 3.00
C GLY A 138 26.02 3.31 3.10
N ILE A 139 24.72 3.00 3.00
CA ILE A 139 23.63 3.97 3.16
C ILE A 139 23.58 4.48 4.61
N GLU A 140 23.73 3.62 5.61
CA GLU A 140 23.77 4.00 7.02
C GLU A 140 24.99 4.89 7.33
N ALA A 141 26.15 4.55 6.76
CA ALA A 141 27.34 5.39 6.87
C ALA A 141 27.16 6.76 6.19
N ALA A 142 26.44 6.82 5.06
CA ALA A 142 26.13 8.08 4.39
C ALA A 142 25.11 8.92 5.17
N LEU A 143 24.07 8.28 5.71
CA LEU A 143 23.03 8.92 6.52
C LEU A 143 23.57 9.43 7.86
N SER A 144 24.40 8.65 8.56
CA SER A 144 25.04 9.10 9.80
C SER A 144 25.98 10.29 9.57
N LYS A 145 26.65 10.35 8.41
CA LYS A 145 27.47 11.50 8.02
C LYS A 145 26.65 12.73 7.65
N ASN A 146 25.44 12.54 7.10
CA ASN A 146 24.50 13.61 6.78
C ASN A 146 23.70 14.11 8.00
N HIS A 147 23.54 13.27 9.03
CA HIS A 147 22.79 13.60 10.25
C HIS A 147 23.37 14.81 11.01
N ILE A 148 24.68 15.04 10.91
CA ILE A 148 25.37 16.16 11.56
C ILE A 148 24.91 17.53 11.00
N ASN A 149 24.31 17.57 9.81
CA ASN A 149 23.78 18.81 9.23
C ASN A 149 22.30 19.08 9.58
N ASN A 150 21.54 18.11 10.08
CA ASN A 150 20.13 18.33 10.39
C ASN A 150 19.93 19.29 11.57
N ASP A 151 20.74 19.18 12.63
CA ASP A 151 20.63 20.10 13.79
C ASP A 151 20.99 21.53 13.41
N PHE A 152 21.99 21.71 12.55
CA PHE A 152 22.33 23.03 12.01
C PHE A 152 21.20 23.57 11.12
N THR A 153 20.70 22.78 10.17
CA THR A 153 19.63 23.21 9.26
C THR A 153 18.33 23.51 10.01
N VAL A 154 17.95 22.70 11.00
CA VAL A 154 16.76 22.95 11.83
C VAL A 154 16.92 24.23 12.64
N LYS A 155 18.05 24.38 13.34
CA LYS A 155 18.32 25.60 14.12
C LYS A 155 18.38 26.84 13.24
N PHE A 156 18.96 26.73 12.05
CA PHE A 156 19.07 27.82 11.08
C PHE A 156 17.71 28.19 10.47
N LEU A 157 16.84 27.21 10.19
CA LEU A 157 15.47 27.45 9.74
C LEU A 157 14.62 28.11 10.82
N GLU A 158 14.74 27.67 12.07
CA GLU A 158 14.08 28.31 13.23
C GLU A 158 14.52 29.77 13.36
N ASP A 159 15.82 30.02 13.23
CA ASP A 159 16.43 31.35 13.24
C ASP A 159 15.88 32.26 12.11
N ILE A 160 15.70 31.73 10.89
CA ILE A 160 15.09 32.48 9.76
C ILE A 160 13.62 32.79 10.03
N VAL A 161 12.87 31.84 10.60
CA VAL A 161 11.44 32.06 10.93
C VAL A 161 11.31 33.17 11.98
N GLN A 162 12.14 33.16 13.02
CA GLN A 162 12.16 34.24 14.02
C GLN A 162 12.55 35.60 13.41
N ASP A 163 13.49 35.62 12.46
CA ASP A 163 13.84 36.85 11.74
C ASP A 163 12.69 37.36 10.86
N MET A 164 11.89 36.45 10.27
CA MET A 164 10.68 36.79 9.52
C MET A 164 9.59 37.39 10.41
N ASP A 165 9.35 36.81 11.58
CA ASP A 165 8.37 37.30 12.54
C ASP A 165 8.76 38.65 13.13
N SER A 166 10.06 38.89 13.34
CA SER A 166 10.59 40.19 13.76
C SER A 166 10.69 41.23 12.63
N LEU A 167 10.31 40.86 11.40
CA LEU A 167 10.37 41.69 10.18
C LEU A 167 11.77 42.28 9.91
N ASP A 168 12.84 41.63 10.39
CA ASP A 168 14.22 42.10 10.24
C ASP A 168 14.78 41.71 8.87
N LYS A 169 14.36 42.46 7.85
CA LYS A 169 14.72 42.23 6.43
C LYS A 169 16.22 42.21 6.18
N ALA A 170 17.02 42.89 7.00
CA ALA A 170 18.48 42.92 6.87
C ALA A 170 19.09 41.57 7.26
N LYS A 171 18.63 40.98 8.38
CA LYS A 171 19.08 39.64 8.82
C LYS A 171 18.62 38.53 7.90
N ILE A 172 17.34 38.56 7.48
CA ILE A 172 16.79 37.57 6.53
C ILE A 172 17.63 37.55 5.26
N LYS A 173 17.95 38.72 4.71
CA LYS A 173 18.76 38.83 3.49
C LYS A 173 20.18 38.29 3.68
N ALA A 174 20.83 38.62 4.80
CA ALA A 174 22.17 38.12 5.10
C ALA A 174 22.22 36.60 5.24
N ARG A 175 21.23 35.99 5.90
CA ARG A 175 21.12 34.53 6.05
C ARG A 175 20.77 33.82 4.73
N LEU A 176 19.92 34.39 3.90
CA LEU A 176 19.64 33.90 2.55
C LEU A 176 20.87 33.97 1.63
N GLU A 177 21.65 35.05 1.73
CA GLU A 177 22.89 35.23 0.98
C GLU A 177 23.96 34.22 1.41
N TYR A 178 24.02 33.90 2.70
CA TYR A 178 24.85 32.82 3.23
C TYR A 178 24.47 31.45 2.65
N LEU A 179 23.17 31.10 2.61
CA LEU A 179 22.69 29.87 1.94
C LEU A 179 23.05 29.82 0.47
N LEU A 180 22.91 30.95 -0.24
CA LEU A 180 23.27 31.04 -1.65
C LEU A 180 24.76 30.87 -1.90
N SER A 181 25.61 31.29 -0.94
CA SER A 181 27.05 31.09 -1.02
C SER A 181 27.47 29.66 -0.69
N ASP A 182 26.77 29.00 0.23
CA ASP A 182 27.06 27.62 0.63
C ASP A 182 26.65 26.63 -0.47
N LEU A 183 25.49 26.83 -1.11
CA LEU A 183 25.00 25.98 -2.20
C LEU A 183 25.80 26.11 -3.52
N LYS A 184 26.64 27.15 -3.65
CA LYS A 184 27.51 27.37 -4.80
C LYS A 184 28.90 26.75 -4.66
N LYS A 185 29.23 26.21 -3.50
CA LYS A 185 30.47 25.45 -3.27
C LYS A 185 30.28 23.97 -3.57
#